data_AF-A0A8B9NPI8-F1
#
_entry.id   AF-A0A8B9NPI8-F1
#
_cell.length_a   1.000
_cell.length_b   1.000
_cell.length_c   1.000
_cell.angle_alpha   90.00
_cell.angle_beta   90.00
_cell.angle_gamma   90.00
#
_symmetry.space_group_name_H-M   'P 1'
#
loop_
_entity.id
_entity.type
_entity.pdbx_description
1 polymer ?
#
loop_
_entity_poly.entity_id
_entity_poly.type
_entity_poly.pdbx_seq_one_letter_code
_entity_poly.pdbx_strand_id
1 'polypeptide(L)'
;MPKVENVRLLDRLSSRKASLGTLYLTATHLIFVENGSETRKETWVLHSQISSIEKQATTATGCPLLIRCKNFQVIQLVIPQERDCHDVYISLIRLARPGMGRTLARKSILILKRENIKEEM
;
A
#
# COMPACT_ATOMS: atom_id res chain seq x y z
N MET A 1 -2.20 -10.51 -6.92
CA MET A 1 -1.79 -9.54 -5.88
C MET A 1 -2.10 -8.15 -6.40
N PRO A 2 -3.00 -7.37 -5.77
CA PRO A 2 -3.36 -6.04 -6.27
C PRO A 2 -2.13 -5.13 -6.31
N LYS A 3 -1.93 -4.48 -7.46
CA LYS A 3 -0.83 -3.54 -7.71
C LYS A 3 -1.37 -2.23 -8.28
N VAL A 4 -0.69 -1.13 -7.97
CA VAL A 4 -0.94 0.20 -8.53
C VAL A 4 0.38 0.72 -9.07
N GLU A 5 0.40 1.04 -10.36
CA GLU A 5 1.59 1.52 -11.05
C GLU A 5 1.67 3.04 -11.02
N ASN A 6 2.84 3.60 -11.35
CA ASN A 6 3.09 5.04 -11.41
C ASN A 6 2.81 5.78 -10.09
N VAL A 7 2.98 5.08 -8.96
CA VAL A 7 2.87 5.68 -7.63
C VAL A 7 4.16 6.44 -7.34
N ARG A 8 4.03 7.64 -6.77
CA ARG A 8 5.20 8.43 -6.35
C ARG A 8 5.39 8.33 -4.85
N LEU A 9 6.59 7.97 -4.42
CA LEU A 9 7.02 8.05 -3.02
C LEU A 9 7.72 9.39 -2.81
N LEU A 10 7.20 10.21 -1.90
CA LEU A 10 7.77 11.51 -1.56
C LEU A 10 8.78 11.33 -0.42
N ASP A 11 10.04 11.61 -0.72
CA ASP A 11 11.10 11.71 0.28
C ASP A 11 11.05 13.11 0.91
N ARG A 12 10.79 13.18 2.22
CA ARG A 12 10.78 14.44 2.97
C ARG A 12 12.15 14.80 3.54
N LEU A 13 13.08 13.85 3.58
CA LEU A 13 14.38 14.00 4.22
C LEU A 13 15.47 14.37 3.22
N SER A 14 15.31 14.00 1.95
CA SER A 14 16.24 14.41 0.90
C SER A 14 15.58 15.41 -0.06
N SER A 15 16.37 16.35 -0.57
CA SER A 15 15.97 17.22 -1.71
C SER A 15 15.80 16.43 -3.02
N ARG A 16 15.74 15.09 -2.95
CA ARG A 16 15.58 14.25 -4.14
C ARG A 16 14.14 14.32 -4.63
N LYS A 17 14.05 14.31 -5.96
CA LYS A 17 12.80 14.18 -6.69
C LYS A 17 12.05 12.93 -6.23
N ALA A 18 10.73 13.02 -6.16
CA ALA A 18 9.85 11.90 -5.85
C ALA A 18 10.23 10.65 -6.65
N SER A 19 10.40 9.52 -5.97
CA SER A 19 10.67 8.23 -6.60
C SER A 19 9.40 7.69 -7.24
N LEU A 20 9.44 7.36 -8.53
CA LEU A 20 8.32 6.73 -9.23
C LEU A 20 8.44 5.22 -9.10
N GLY A 21 7.33 4.52 -8.87
CA GLY A 21 7.37 3.09 -8.62
C GLY A 21 6.02 2.41 -8.72
N THR A 22 6.03 1.12 -8.36
CA THR A 22 4.83 0.29 -8.28
C THR A 22 4.54 -0.04 -6.82
N LEU A 23 3.31 0.20 -6.40
CA LEU A 23 2.81 -0.16 -5.09
C LEU A 23 2.11 -1.52 -5.16
N TYR A 24 2.49 -2.44 -4.30
CA TYR A 24 1.87 -3.74 -4.15
C TYR A 24 1.24 -3.86 -2.77
N LEU A 25 0.01 -4.35 -2.74
CA LEU A 25 -0.68 -4.70 -1.50
C LEU A 25 -0.76 -6.21 -1.36
N THR A 26 -0.27 -6.70 -0.25
CA THR A 26 -0.34 -8.11 0.14
C THR A 26 -1.18 -8.27 1.40
N ALA A 27 -1.38 -9.51 1.85
CA ALA A 27 -2.11 -9.77 3.08
C ALA A 27 -1.43 -9.21 4.34
N THR A 28 -0.11 -9.01 4.30
CA THR A 28 0.70 -8.66 5.48
C THR A 28 1.52 -7.38 5.31
N HIS A 29 1.88 -7.05 4.07
CA HIS A 29 2.74 -5.93 3.73
C HIS A 29 2.13 -5.03 2.66
N LEU A 30 2.45 -3.74 2.76
CA LEU A 30 2.52 -2.80 1.66
C LEU A 30 3.97 -2.75 1.18
N ILE A 31 4.18 -2.86 -0.13
CA ILE A 31 5.51 -2.90 -0.75
C ILE A 31 5.54 -1.85 -1.86
N PHE A 32 6.47 -0.92 -1.81
CA PHE A 32 6.74 0.03 -2.89
C PHE A 32 8.05 -0.34 -3.55
N VAL A 33 8.04 -0.53 -4.87
CA VAL A 33 9.22 -0.85 -5.68
C VAL A 33 9.53 0.33 -6.59
N GLU A 34 10.72 0.93 -6.44
CA GLU A 34 11.17 2.06 -7.27
C GLU A 34 11.49 1.59 -8.70
N ASN A 35 11.04 2.37 -9.68
CA ASN A 35 11.31 2.17 -11.10
C ASN A 35 12.57 2.95 -11.50
N GLY A 36 13.46 2.32 -12.29
CA GLY A 36 14.55 3.02 -12.98
C GLY A 36 15.82 3.27 -12.15
N SER A 37 15.95 2.72 -10.95
CA SER A 37 17.23 2.69 -10.24
C SER A 37 18.05 1.45 -10.62
N GLU A 38 19.36 1.63 -10.83
CA GLU A 38 20.31 0.55 -11.15
C GLU A 38 20.32 -0.55 -10.07
N THR A 39 20.02 -0.15 -8.83
CA THR A 39 19.69 -1.05 -7.72
C THR A 39 18.20 -0.98 -7.46
N ARG A 40 17.46 -2.09 -7.60
CA ARG A 40 16.02 -2.16 -7.33
C ARG A 40 15.74 -1.83 -5.85
N LYS A 41 15.30 -0.60 -5.57
CA LYS A 41 15.00 -0.17 -4.20
C LYS A 41 13.56 -0.51 -3.84
N GLU A 42 13.39 -1.16 -2.70
CA GLU A 42 12.09 -1.57 -2.21
C GLU A 42 11.84 -1.04 -0.79
N THR A 43 10.65 -0.49 -0.56
CA THR A 43 10.18 -0.04 0.75
C THR A 43 9.08 -0.97 1.22
N TRP A 44 9.29 -1.62 2.36
CA TRP A 44 8.38 -2.62 2.91
C TRP A 44 7.77 -2.11 4.21
N VAL A 45 6.44 -2.20 4.32
CA VAL A 45 5.69 -1.76 5.50
C VAL A 45 4.73 -2.86 5.91
N LEU A 46 4.90 -3.38 7.11
CA LEU A 46 3.93 -4.28 7.72
C LEU A 46 2.63 -3.54 8.04
N HIS A 47 1.48 -4.12 7.70
CA HIS A 47 0.18 -3.54 8.05
C HIS A 47 0.03 -3.34 9.57
N SER A 48 0.61 -4.23 10.37
CA SER A 48 0.61 -4.14 11.85
C SER A 48 1.44 -2.97 12.40
N GLN A 49 2.38 -2.44 11.62
CA GLN A 49 3.19 -1.27 11.96
C GLN A 49 2.50 0.04 11.59
N ILE A 50 1.44 0.01 10.79
CA ILE A 50 0.69 1.21 10.42
C ILE A 50 -0.09 1.70 11.66
N SER A 51 0.18 2.94 12.06
CA SER A 51 -0.50 3.62 13.17
C SER A 51 -1.73 4.38 12.66
N SER A 52 -1.58 5.12 11.56
CA SER A 52 -2.70 5.85 10.94
C SER A 52 -2.47 6.03 9.44
N ILE A 53 -3.58 6.12 8.70
CA ILE A 53 -3.60 6.39 7.26
C ILE A 53 -4.52 7.59 7.03
N GLU A 54 -4.07 8.54 6.24
CA GLU A 54 -4.78 9.79 5.95
C GLU A 54 -4.78 10.03 4.44
N LYS A 55 -5.97 10.15 3.84
CA LYS A 55 -6.14 10.58 2.44
C LYS A 55 -6.18 12.11 2.43
N GLN A 56 -5.28 12.73 1.68
CA GLN A 56 -5.20 14.19 1.58
C GLN A 56 -5.96 14.69 0.34
N ALA A 57 -6.16 16.02 0.25
CA ALA A 57 -6.82 16.64 -0.89
C ALA A 57 -6.08 16.30 -2.20
N THR A 58 -6.85 15.93 -3.22
CA THR A 58 -6.32 15.64 -4.55
C THR A 58 -5.59 16.85 -5.10
N THR A 59 -4.38 16.65 -5.60
CA THR A 59 -3.57 17.68 -6.24
C THR A 59 -3.53 17.45 -7.74
N ALA A 60 -3.00 18.41 -8.50
CA ALA A 60 -2.76 18.25 -9.95
C ALA A 60 -1.85 17.04 -10.29
N THR A 61 -1.13 16.49 -9.31
CA THR A 61 -0.22 15.36 -9.46
C THR A 61 -0.79 14.02 -9.01
N GLY A 62 -2.03 14.00 -8.50
CA GLY A 62 -2.73 12.79 -8.06
C GLY A 62 -3.29 12.92 -6.65
N CYS A 63 -3.64 11.79 -6.05
CA CYS A 63 -4.20 11.72 -4.71
C CYS A 63 -3.12 11.34 -3.69
N PRO A 64 -2.74 12.24 -2.77
CA PRO A 64 -1.74 11.93 -1.76
C PRO A 64 -2.34 11.08 -0.62
N LEU A 65 -1.56 10.08 -0.19
CA LEU A 65 -1.86 9.18 0.91
C LEU A 65 -0.70 9.22 1.91
N LEU A 66 -1.00 9.66 3.13
CA LEU A 66 -0.03 9.77 4.21
C LEU A 66 -0.19 8.59 5.17
N ILE A 67 0.88 7.80 5.31
CA ILE A 67 0.93 6.61 6.16
C ILE A 67 1.92 6.92 7.30
N ARG A 68 1.44 6.86 8.54
CA ARG A 68 2.28 6.99 9.74
C ARG A 68 2.43 5.63 10.38
N CYS A 69 3.67 5.22 10.63
CA CYS A 69 4.01 3.96 11.26
C CYS A 69 4.30 4.14 12.76
N LYS A 70 4.19 3.04 13.52
CA LYS A 70 4.44 2.99 14.97
C LYS A 70 5.91 3.23 15.34
N ASN A 71 6.82 2.98 14.40
CA ASN A 71 8.25 3.26 14.51
C ASN A 71 8.60 4.70 14.09
N PHE A 72 7.65 5.63 14.12
CA PHE A 72 7.80 7.04 13.74
C PHE A 72 8.14 7.30 12.27
N GLN A 73 8.19 6.27 11.42
CA GLN A 73 8.34 6.47 9.98
C GLN A 73 7.07 7.08 9.39
N VAL A 74 7.25 8.07 8.51
CA VAL A 74 6.19 8.74 7.78
C VAL A 74 6.42 8.51 6.29
N ILE A 75 5.45 7.88 5.64
CA ILE A 75 5.51 7.52 4.22
C ILE A 75 4.42 8.29 3.51
N GLN A 76 4.79 9.01 2.46
CA GLN A 76 3.84 9.80 1.66
C GLN A 76 3.85 9.29 0.22
N LEU A 77 2.73 8.71 -0.18
CA LEU A 77 2.50 8.18 -1.52
C LEU A 77 1.61 9.15 -2.30
N VAL A 78 1.83 9.30 -3.59
CA VAL A 78 0.90 10.00 -4.50
C VAL A 78 0.48 9.01 -5.56
N ILE A 79 -0.81 8.66 -5.55
CA ILE A 79 -1.43 7.72 -6.47
C ILE A 79 -2.10 8.52 -7.59
N PRO A 80 -1.80 8.28 -8.88
CA PRO A 80 -2.29 9.13 -9.96
C PRO A 80 -3.81 9.08 -10.13
N GLN A 81 -4.43 7.91 -9.97
CA GLN A 81 -5.88 7.74 -10.11
C GLN A 81 -6.58 7.81 -8.76
N GLU A 82 -7.66 8.60 -8.68
CA GLU A 82 -8.42 8.73 -7.44
C GLU A 82 -9.10 7.43 -7.00
N ARG A 83 -9.62 6.65 -7.96
CA ARG A 83 -10.24 5.35 -7.69
C ARG A 83 -9.25 4.41 -7.01
N ASP A 84 -8.07 4.24 -7.60
CA ASP A 84 -7.00 3.40 -7.04
C ASP A 84 -6.57 3.90 -5.65
N CYS A 85 -6.49 5.23 -5.45
CA CYS A 85 -6.17 5.80 -4.15
C CYS A 85 -7.22 5.44 -3.09
N HIS A 86 -8.50 5.54 -3.44
CA HIS A 86 -9.60 5.16 -2.56
C HIS A 86 -9.55 3.67 -2.23
N ASP A 87 -9.36 2.80 -3.22
CA ASP A 87 -9.29 1.35 -3.02
C ASP A 87 -8.09 0.93 -2.15
N VAL A 88 -6.93 1.55 -2.36
CA VAL A 88 -5.73 1.37 -1.53
C VAL A 88 -6.00 1.82 -0.09
N TYR A 89 -6.62 3.00 0.09
CA TYR A 89 -6.96 3.51 1.42
C TYR A 89 -7.87 2.55 2.19
N ILE A 90 -8.98 2.12 1.57
CA ILE A 90 -9.93 1.18 2.19
C ILE A 90 -9.24 -0.15 2.51
N SER A 91 -8.41 -0.66 1.61
CA SER A 91 -7.66 -1.90 1.82
C SER A 91 -6.72 -1.78 3.02
N LEU A 92 -5.94 -0.70 3.12
CA LEU A 92 -5.02 -0.47 4.22
C LEU A 92 -5.74 -0.29 5.56
N ILE A 93 -6.87 0.42 5.60
CA ILE A 93 -7.68 0.56 6.82
C ILE A 93 -8.15 -0.82 7.33
N ARG A 94 -8.58 -1.70 6.42
CA ARG A 94 -9.02 -3.06 6.75
C ARG A 94 -7.87 -3.95 7.21
N LEU A 95 -6.69 -3.83 6.60
CA LEU A 95 -5.52 -4.67 6.89
C LEU A 95 -4.74 -4.21 8.14
N ALA A 96 -4.70 -2.90 8.42
CA ALA A 96 -3.97 -2.31 9.55
C ALA A 96 -4.71 -2.44 10.90
N ARG A 97 -6.03 -2.68 10.89
CA ARG A 97 -6.85 -2.82 12.10
C ARG A 97 -7.35 -4.25 12.28
N PRO A 98 -6.66 -5.09 13.07
CA PRO A 98 -7.14 -6.45 13.34
C PRO A 98 -8.34 -6.56 14.30
N GLY A 99 -8.92 -5.46 14.81
CA GLY A 99 -9.76 -5.53 16.03
C GLY A 99 -11.06 -4.73 16.14
N MET A 100 -11.54 -4.01 15.11
CA MET A 100 -12.76 -3.20 15.26
C MET A 100 -13.78 -3.45 14.14
N GLY A 101 -14.20 -4.70 13.99
CA GLY A 101 -15.16 -5.11 12.98
C GLY A 101 -15.32 -6.63 12.86
N ARG A 102 -15.82 -7.26 13.93
CA ARG A 102 -16.53 -8.57 13.97
C ARG A 102 -15.88 -9.75 13.23
N THR A 103 -15.50 -10.76 14.01
CA THR A 103 -15.93 -12.16 13.84
C THR A 103 -16.64 -12.49 12.51
N LEU A 104 -15.91 -12.69 11.40
CA LEU A 104 -16.26 -13.57 10.26
C LEU A 104 -15.30 -13.45 9.05
N ALA A 105 -14.51 -12.39 8.91
CA ALA A 105 -13.68 -12.18 7.72
C ALA A 105 -12.40 -13.06 7.63
N ARG A 106 -12.19 -13.99 8.57
CA ARG A 106 -11.11 -14.99 8.47
C ARG A 106 -11.48 -16.22 7.62
N LYS A 107 -12.76 -16.42 7.25
CA LYS A 107 -13.13 -17.53 6.33
C LYS A 107 -13.04 -17.16 4.85
N SER A 108 -13.38 -15.94 4.44
CA SER A 108 -13.45 -15.61 3.00
C SER A 108 -12.09 -15.47 2.32
N ILE A 109 -11.04 -15.02 3.02
CA ILE A 109 -9.69 -14.89 2.44
C ILE A 109 -8.93 -16.22 2.35
N LEU A 110 -9.26 -17.22 3.18
CA LEU A 110 -8.70 -18.57 3.03
C LEU A 110 -9.45 -19.40 1.99
N ILE A 111 -10.76 -19.17 1.79
CA ILE A 111 -11.54 -19.92 0.80
C ILE A 111 -11.10 -19.54 -0.63
N LEU A 112 -10.91 -18.26 -0.94
CA LEU A 112 -10.40 -17.83 -2.25
C LEU A 112 -8.94 -18.26 -2.52
N LYS A 113 -8.18 -18.67 -1.50
CA LYS A 113 -6.79 -19.14 -1.67
C LYS A 113 -6.66 -20.66 -1.76
N ARG A 114 -7.72 -21.42 -1.48
CA ARG A 114 -7.75 -22.89 -1.67
C ARG A 114 -8.30 -23.34 -3.02
N GLU A 115 -9.01 -22.48 -3.74
CA GLU A 115 -9.58 -22.81 -5.06
C GLU A 115 -8.61 -22.62 -6.24
N ASN A 116 -7.35 -22.23 -6.00
CA ASN A 116 -6.34 -22.02 -7.06
C ASN A 116 -5.10 -22.92 -6.85
N ILE A 117 -5.31 -24.22 -6.63
CA ILE A 117 -4.25 -25.25 -6.66
C ILE A 117 -4.77 -26.50 -7.40
N LYS A 118 -5.37 -26.32 -8.59
CA LYS A 118 -5.81 -27.46 -9.41
C LYS A 118 -5.49 -27.37 -10.90
N GLU A 119 -4.59 -26.48 -11.32
CA GLU A 119 -4.08 -26.50 -12.69
C GLU A 119 -2.57 -26.28 -12.69
N GLU A 120 -1.84 -27.29 -12.20
CA GLU A 120 -0.56 -27.68 -12.80
C GLU A 120 -0.84 -29.01 -13.51
N MET A 121 -0.79 -28.97 -14.84
CA MET A 121 -0.46 -30.10 -15.69
C MET A 121 0.88 -29.79 -16.34
#